data_AF-C2G1S8-F1
#
_entry.id   AF-C2G1S8-F1
#
_cell.length_a   1.000
_cell.length_b   1.000
_cell.length_c   1.000
_cell.angle_alpha   90.00
_cell.angle_beta   90.00
_cell.angle_gamma   90.00
#
_symmetry.space_group_name_H-M   'P 1'
#
loop_
_entity.id
_entity.type
_entity.pdbx_description
1 polymer ?
#
loop_
_entity_poly.entity_id
_entity_poly.type
_entity_poly.pdbx_seq_one_letter_code
_entity_poly.pdbx_strand_id
1 'polypeptide(L)'
;MINKIALAVLLLIATQVILAQAEDSATVEKHIRVFLAKADKKNLSNVIPYIIDGKTGFIDAKTKKVILKPTDKISEVSLFNPIMTGKYGSEFKFSVSQNGNVRIEHVIPLENMLAMEVPDRDKIELISAKTGYKGFRVDKNGKLIAYSDLYHVQSHHFFNVQPFLHKGQYYAIVTKKTGPDEYYDGIIDTAGNTLAQFNFKHHRIDKIDFLSNEDDIWFSTPIRNFKGSLISFNGHVKLKDELVGSLYNHAFNYNLNSNLDYSKTGILDLNNLTWVIKPQSKYEIINIAYTSSISVNDKSAEERKNVRILFEVKEGNKTYFIDLKQQKYLPKM
;
A
#
# COMPACT_ATOMS: atom_id res chain seq x y z
N MET A 1 -40.08 28.35 -27.62
CA MET A 1 -40.83 28.38 -26.35
C MET A 1 -40.90 26.96 -25.80
N ILE A 2 -40.19 26.66 -24.71
CA ILE A 2 -40.40 25.39 -23.99
C ILE A 2 -41.85 25.43 -23.49
N ASN A 3 -42.66 24.46 -23.92
CA ASN A 3 -44.06 24.37 -23.52
C ASN A 3 -44.10 24.27 -21.98
N LYS A 4 -44.79 25.19 -21.30
CA LYS A 4 -44.82 25.25 -19.82
C LYS A 4 -45.25 23.91 -19.19
N ILE A 5 -46.03 23.13 -19.92
CA ILE A 5 -46.46 21.77 -19.56
C ILE A 5 -45.28 20.79 -19.55
N ALA A 6 -44.40 20.85 -20.55
CA ALA A 6 -43.22 19.98 -20.62
C ALA A 6 -42.22 20.29 -19.50
N LEU A 7 -42.05 21.57 -19.14
CA LEU A 7 -41.21 21.96 -18.02
C LEU A 7 -41.79 21.50 -16.67
N ALA A 8 -43.11 21.61 -16.50
CA ALA A 8 -43.80 21.12 -15.30
C ALA A 8 -43.71 19.60 -15.15
N VAL A 9 -43.84 18.85 -16.25
CA VAL A 9 -43.66 17.39 -16.26
C VAL A 9 -42.22 16.99 -15.92
N LEU A 10 -41.22 17.69 -16.47
CA LEU A 10 -39.82 17.47 -16.12
C LEU A 10 -39.54 17.75 -14.63
N LEU A 11 -40.10 18.82 -14.07
CA LEU A 11 -39.99 19.12 -12.64
C LEU A 11 -40.68 18.06 -11.78
N LEU A 12 -41.83 17.55 -12.22
CA LEU A 12 -42.59 16.50 -11.52
C LEU A 12 -41.81 15.17 -11.51
N ILE A 13 -41.20 14.81 -12.63
CA ILE A 13 -40.37 13.61 -12.73
C ILE A 13 -39.10 13.76 -11.88
N ALA A 14 -38.43 14.92 -11.96
CA ALA A 14 -37.25 15.18 -11.14
C ALA A 14 -37.55 15.13 -9.63
N THR A 15 -38.69 15.69 -9.20
CA THR A 15 -39.11 15.64 -7.79
C THR A 15 -39.48 14.22 -7.34
N GLN A 16 -40.13 13.42 -8.19
CA GLN A 16 -40.41 12.01 -7.87
C GLN A 16 -39.14 11.17 -7.74
N VAL A 17 -38.15 11.38 -8.61
CA VAL A 17 -36.85 10.70 -8.54
C VAL A 17 -36.10 11.07 -7.24
N ILE A 18 -36.11 12.35 -6.85
CA ILE A 18 -35.49 12.81 -5.60
C ILE A 18 -36.17 12.19 -4.38
N LEU A 19 -37.50 12.10 -4.38
CA LEU A 19 -38.27 11.50 -3.28
C LEU A 19 -38.01 9.99 -3.15
N ALA A 20 -37.97 9.26 -4.27
CA ALA A 20 -37.65 7.83 -4.27
C ALA A 20 -36.22 7.57 -3.73
N GLN A 21 -35.23 8.36 -4.19
CA GLN A 21 -33.85 8.26 -3.68
C GLN A 21 -33.76 8.54 -2.18
N ALA A 22 -34.55 9.47 -1.65
CA ALA A 22 -34.59 9.77 -0.23
C ALA A 22 -35.22 8.63 0.60
N GLU A 23 -36.27 7.97 0.09
CA GLU A 23 -36.91 6.83 0.74
C GLU A 23 -36.00 5.59 0.78
N ASP A 24 -35.28 5.33 -0.31
CA ASP A 24 -34.29 4.25 -0.39
C ASP A 24 -33.12 4.51 0.59
N SER A 25 -32.59 5.73 0.62
CA SER A 25 -31.55 6.14 1.55
C SER A 25 -31.96 5.96 3.02
N ALA A 26 -33.18 6.35 3.39
CA ALA A 26 -33.73 6.15 4.73
C ALA A 26 -33.88 4.66 5.10
N THR A 27 -34.25 3.82 4.13
CA THR A 27 -34.34 2.37 4.31
C THR A 27 -32.96 1.75 4.55
N VAL A 28 -31.96 2.16 3.76
CA VAL A 28 -30.56 1.75 3.96
C VAL A 28 -30.08 2.17 5.34
N GLU A 29 -30.27 3.43 5.72
CA GLU A 29 -29.89 3.95 7.04
C GLU A 29 -30.50 3.13 8.17
N LYS A 30 -31.80 2.82 8.09
CA LYS A 30 -32.50 1.98 9.07
C LYS A 30 -31.86 0.60 9.20
N HIS A 31 -31.51 -0.05 8.10
CA HIS A 31 -30.81 -1.35 8.15
C HIS A 31 -29.44 -1.25 8.82
N ILE A 32 -28.65 -0.22 8.49
CA ILE A 32 -27.34 -0.01 9.12
C ILE A 32 -27.50 0.20 10.63
N ARG A 33 -28.45 1.05 11.05
CA ARG A 33 -28.73 1.32 12.47
C ARG A 33 -29.17 0.08 13.23
N VAL A 34 -29.98 -0.79 12.62
CA VAL A 34 -30.49 -2.02 13.26
C VAL A 34 -29.34 -2.97 13.63
N PHE A 35 -28.34 -3.17 12.77
CA PHE A 35 -27.23 -4.05 13.15
C PHE A 35 -26.27 -3.36 14.13
N LEU A 36 -26.01 -2.06 13.96
CA LEU A 36 -25.16 -1.30 14.89
C LEU A 36 -25.75 -1.25 16.31
N ALA A 37 -27.07 -1.34 16.46
CA ALA A 37 -27.72 -1.41 17.78
C ALA A 37 -27.27 -2.63 18.61
N LYS A 38 -26.72 -3.68 17.99
CA LYS A 38 -26.16 -4.86 18.65
C LYS A 38 -24.69 -4.68 19.07
N ALA A 39 -24.03 -3.63 18.60
CA ALA A 39 -22.65 -3.31 18.95
C ALA A 39 -22.56 -2.52 20.26
N ASP A 40 -21.40 -2.56 20.91
CA ASP A 40 -21.11 -1.64 22.01
C ASP A 40 -20.89 -0.22 21.47
N LYS A 41 -21.88 0.66 21.68
CA LYS A 41 -21.82 2.06 21.23
C LYS A 41 -20.68 2.87 21.86
N LYS A 42 -20.12 2.42 22.99
CA LYS A 42 -18.96 3.07 23.61
C LYS A 42 -17.64 2.67 22.95
N ASN A 43 -17.65 1.64 22.12
CA ASN A 43 -16.45 1.13 21.47
C ASN A 43 -16.76 0.53 20.09
N LEU A 44 -17.32 1.36 19.19
CA LEU A 44 -17.62 0.95 17.82
C LEU A 44 -16.38 0.50 17.05
N SER A 45 -15.17 0.92 17.47
CA SER A 45 -13.91 0.41 16.92
C SER A 45 -13.76 -1.12 17.04
N ASN A 46 -14.51 -1.79 17.93
CA ASN A 46 -14.54 -3.25 18.04
C ASN A 46 -15.42 -3.94 16.99
N VAL A 47 -16.20 -3.21 16.20
CA VAL A 47 -16.98 -3.81 15.12
C VAL A 47 -16.05 -4.13 13.96
N ILE A 48 -15.77 -5.42 13.76
CA ILE A 48 -14.84 -5.91 12.73
C ILE A 48 -15.62 -6.70 11.67
N PRO A 49 -15.46 -6.36 10.38
CA PRO A 49 -16.06 -7.14 9.31
C PRO A 49 -15.32 -8.46 9.11
N TYR A 50 -16.06 -9.44 8.59
CA TYR A 50 -15.52 -10.69 8.08
C TYR A 50 -16.34 -11.12 6.87
N ILE A 51 -15.75 -11.94 6.00
CA ILE A 51 -16.37 -12.44 4.78
C ILE A 51 -16.38 -13.96 4.82
N ILE A 52 -17.52 -14.56 4.48
CA ILE A 52 -17.67 -16.00 4.24
C ILE A 52 -18.48 -16.15 2.95
N ASP A 53 -17.98 -16.93 1.99
CA ASP A 53 -18.65 -17.18 0.70
C ASP A 53 -19.02 -15.88 -0.04
N GLY A 54 -18.09 -14.91 -0.03
CA GLY A 54 -18.28 -13.60 -0.68
C GLY A 54 -19.27 -12.66 0.02
N LYS A 55 -19.81 -13.05 1.19
CA LYS A 55 -20.80 -12.25 1.94
C LYS A 55 -20.20 -11.64 3.19
N THR A 56 -20.51 -10.37 3.45
CA THR A 56 -19.97 -9.60 4.57
C THR A 56 -20.82 -9.77 5.83
N GLY A 57 -20.19 -10.15 6.95
CA GLY A 57 -20.74 -10.13 8.29
C GLY A 57 -19.92 -9.24 9.22
N PHE A 58 -20.39 -9.05 10.45
CA PHE A 58 -19.69 -8.27 11.47
C PHE A 58 -19.67 -9.00 12.81
N ILE A 59 -18.56 -8.89 13.54
CA ILE A 59 -18.44 -9.36 14.91
C ILE A 59 -18.01 -8.23 15.86
N ASP A 60 -18.27 -8.44 17.14
CA ASP A 60 -17.61 -7.71 18.21
C ASP A 60 -16.24 -8.35 18.48
N ALA A 61 -15.17 -7.58 18.33
CA ALA A 61 -13.79 -8.06 18.43
C ALA A 61 -13.43 -8.64 19.81
N LYS A 62 -14.03 -8.10 20.89
CA LYS A 62 -13.73 -8.49 22.28
C LYS A 62 -14.44 -9.79 22.65
N THR A 63 -15.72 -9.90 22.31
CA THR A 63 -16.58 -11.03 22.69
C THR A 63 -16.66 -12.11 21.62
N LYS A 64 -16.25 -11.79 20.38
CA LYS A 64 -16.39 -12.62 19.17
C LYS A 64 -17.86 -12.96 18.83
N LYS A 65 -18.82 -12.24 19.41
CA LYS A 65 -20.25 -12.41 19.11
C LYS A 65 -20.57 -11.80 17.75
N VAL A 66 -21.44 -12.47 17.00
CA VAL A 66 -21.95 -11.98 15.71
C VAL A 66 -22.87 -10.78 15.93
N ILE A 67 -22.52 -9.65 15.31
CA ILE A 67 -23.33 -8.43 15.24
C ILE A 67 -24.26 -8.53 14.01
N LEU A 68 -23.70 -8.94 12.87
CA LEU A 68 -24.43 -9.14 11.61
C LEU A 68 -23.98 -10.46 10.97
N LYS A 69 -24.96 -11.29 10.57
CA LYS A 69 -24.69 -12.50 9.80
C LYS A 69 -24.28 -12.14 8.36
N PRO A 70 -23.49 -12.97 7.66
CA PRO A 70 -23.05 -12.68 6.30
C PRO A 70 -24.19 -12.33 5.34
N THR A 71 -24.06 -11.21 4.63
CA THR A 71 -25.00 -10.74 3.60
C THR A 71 -24.24 -10.22 2.38
N ASP A 72 -24.88 -10.33 1.22
CA ASP A 72 -24.48 -9.75 -0.07
C ASP A 72 -24.81 -8.25 -0.18
N LYS A 73 -25.64 -7.71 0.72
CA LYS A 73 -26.06 -6.31 0.69
C LYS A 73 -24.95 -5.34 1.08
N ILE A 74 -23.91 -5.80 1.77
CA ILE A 74 -22.82 -4.96 2.27
C ILE A 74 -21.49 -5.43 1.70
N SER A 75 -20.69 -4.51 1.19
CA SER A 75 -19.38 -4.78 0.60
C SER A 75 -18.42 -3.61 0.81
N GLU A 76 -17.14 -3.81 0.46
CA GLU A 76 -16.10 -2.76 0.48
C GLU A 76 -16.03 -1.98 1.81
N VAL A 77 -16.11 -2.72 2.92
CA VAL A 77 -16.15 -2.13 4.26
C VAL A 77 -14.75 -1.82 4.77
N SER A 78 -14.54 -0.60 5.24
CA SER A 78 -13.33 -0.19 5.96
C SER A 78 -13.46 -0.44 7.47
N LEU A 79 -12.31 -0.52 8.15
CA LEU A 79 -12.28 -0.52 9.61
C LEU A 79 -12.54 0.89 10.16
N PHE A 80 -13.00 0.97 11.41
CA PHE A 80 -13.18 2.26 12.09
C PHE A 80 -11.85 3.01 12.27
N ASN A 81 -11.64 4.07 11.49
CA ASN A 81 -10.49 4.97 11.62
C ASN A 81 -10.82 6.42 11.19
N PRO A 82 -11.27 7.28 12.12
CA PRO A 82 -12.23 6.93 13.16
C PRO A 82 -13.64 6.67 12.58
N ILE A 83 -13.84 6.81 11.27
CA ILE A 83 -15.10 6.58 10.58
C ILE A 83 -14.99 5.25 9.81
N MET A 84 -15.99 4.38 9.98
CA MET A 84 -16.16 3.20 9.12
C MET A 84 -16.95 3.60 7.89
N THR A 85 -16.57 3.10 6.73
CA THR A 85 -17.29 3.28 5.47
C THR A 85 -17.58 1.94 4.84
N GLY A 86 -18.57 1.86 3.97
CA GLY A 86 -18.82 0.69 3.14
C GLY A 86 -19.83 0.97 2.05
N LYS A 87 -20.05 -0.02 1.19
CA LYS A 87 -21.13 0.01 0.20
C LYS A 87 -22.34 -0.76 0.70
N TYR A 88 -23.52 -0.29 0.33
CA TYR A 88 -24.76 -1.01 0.48
C TYR A 88 -25.40 -1.19 -0.90
N GLY A 89 -25.43 -2.43 -1.40
CA GLY A 89 -25.71 -2.70 -2.80
C GLY A 89 -24.72 -2.01 -3.75
N SER A 90 -25.16 -1.71 -4.97
CA SER A 90 -24.37 -0.98 -5.97
C SER A 90 -24.53 0.54 -5.91
N GLU A 91 -25.59 1.02 -5.26
CA GLU A 91 -26.07 2.41 -5.40
C GLU A 91 -25.72 3.29 -4.21
N PHE A 92 -25.40 2.71 -3.06
CA PHE A 92 -25.19 3.48 -1.83
C PHE A 92 -23.82 3.24 -1.22
N LYS A 93 -23.24 4.32 -0.69
CA LYS A 93 -22.17 4.28 0.30
C LYS A 93 -22.75 4.69 1.64
N PHE A 94 -22.29 4.03 2.70
CA PHE A 94 -22.59 4.42 4.07
C PHE A 94 -21.31 4.81 4.79
N SER A 95 -21.44 5.68 5.77
CA SER A 95 -20.42 5.98 6.75
C SER A 95 -20.99 5.99 8.16
N VAL A 96 -20.19 5.52 9.12
CA VAL A 96 -20.55 5.42 10.53
C VAL A 96 -19.42 6.02 11.34
N SER A 97 -19.73 7.05 12.13
CA SER A 97 -18.77 7.66 13.05
C SER A 97 -18.78 7.00 14.43
N GLN A 98 -17.79 7.29 15.27
CA GLN A 98 -17.64 6.68 16.60
C GLN A 98 -18.82 6.92 17.55
N ASN A 99 -19.61 7.98 17.33
CA ASN A 99 -20.81 8.25 18.13
C ASN A 99 -22.08 7.54 17.58
N GLY A 100 -21.95 6.75 16.51
CA GLY A 100 -23.05 6.03 15.90
C GLY A 100 -23.89 6.85 14.91
N ASN A 101 -23.46 8.06 14.53
CA ASN A 101 -24.09 8.78 13.43
C ASN A 101 -23.84 8.04 12.12
N VAL A 102 -24.92 7.75 11.39
CA VAL A 102 -24.92 7.09 10.09
C VAL A 102 -25.21 8.14 9.02
N ARG A 103 -24.45 8.13 7.94
CA ARG A 103 -24.71 8.95 6.75
C ARG A 103 -24.71 8.05 5.52
N ILE A 104 -25.71 8.25 4.66
CA ILE A 104 -25.88 7.51 3.41
C ILE A 104 -25.69 8.47 2.23
N GLU A 105 -24.94 8.02 1.23
CA GLU A 105 -24.64 8.77 0.03
C GLU A 105 -24.94 7.92 -1.20
N HIS A 106 -25.57 8.51 -2.21
CA HIS A 106 -25.76 7.84 -3.49
C HIS A 106 -24.44 7.85 -4.27
N VAL A 107 -24.06 6.71 -4.84
CA VAL A 107 -22.88 6.60 -5.69
C VAL A 107 -23.23 7.15 -7.06
N ILE A 108 -22.57 8.24 -7.44
CA ILE A 108 -22.56 8.71 -8.83
C ILE A 108 -21.30 8.12 -9.46
N PRO A 109 -21.39 7.40 -10.60
CA PRO A 109 -20.22 6.89 -11.31
C PRO A 109 -19.30 8.06 -11.67
N LEU A 110 -18.08 8.04 -11.15
CA LEU A 110 -17.05 9.00 -11.54
C LEU A 110 -16.34 8.45 -12.77
N GLU A 111 -16.90 8.71 -13.95
CA GLU A 111 -16.15 8.59 -15.20
C GLU A 111 -15.19 9.78 -15.32
N ASN A 112 -13.95 9.47 -15.74
CA ASN A 112 -12.84 10.37 -16.07
C ASN A 112 -11.80 10.61 -14.94
N MET A 113 -10.80 9.73 -14.89
CA MET A 113 -9.45 10.15 -14.46
C MET A 113 -8.59 10.34 -15.71
N LEU A 114 -8.19 11.59 -15.93
CA LEU A 114 -7.33 12.04 -17.01
C LEU A 114 -5.94 11.42 -16.88
N ALA A 115 -5.36 11.06 -18.03
CA ALA A 115 -3.97 10.65 -18.13
C ALA A 115 -3.04 11.76 -17.61
N MET A 116 -2.19 11.42 -16.66
CA MET A 116 -1.10 12.31 -16.23
C MET A 116 -0.11 12.44 -17.39
N GLU A 117 0.19 13.68 -17.79
CA GLU A 117 1.33 13.98 -18.64
C GLU A 117 2.61 13.57 -17.91
N VAL A 118 3.43 12.76 -18.59
CA VAL A 118 4.79 12.46 -18.16
C VAL A 118 5.63 13.69 -18.48
N PRO A 119 6.28 14.35 -17.48
CA PRO A 119 7.09 15.53 -17.74
C PRO A 119 8.18 15.24 -18.78
N ASP A 120 8.37 16.17 -19.70
CA ASP A 120 9.46 16.15 -20.67
C ASP A 120 10.81 16.11 -19.93
N ARG A 121 11.69 15.20 -20.36
CA ARG A 121 12.92 14.88 -19.62
C ARG A 121 14.06 15.75 -20.12
N ASP A 122 14.78 16.39 -19.20
CA ASP A 122 16.05 17.07 -19.49
C ASP A 122 16.99 16.15 -20.29
N LYS A 123 17.68 16.72 -21.28
CA LYS A 123 18.71 16.03 -22.06
C LYS A 123 19.86 15.62 -21.13
N ILE A 124 20.01 14.32 -20.88
CA ILE A 124 21.15 13.75 -20.15
C ILE A 124 22.26 13.41 -21.15
N GLU A 125 23.49 13.86 -20.86
CA GLU A 125 24.66 13.59 -21.70
C GLU A 125 25.16 12.15 -21.52
N LEU A 126 25.35 11.44 -22.63
CA LEU A 126 26.01 10.13 -22.67
C LEU A 126 27.49 10.32 -23.05
N ILE A 127 28.40 9.96 -22.15
CA ILE A 127 29.85 10.06 -22.36
C ILE A 127 30.40 8.69 -22.69
N SER A 128 31.12 8.56 -23.81
CA SER A 128 31.58 7.23 -24.22
C SER A 128 32.66 6.66 -23.30
N ALA A 129 32.48 5.42 -22.84
CA ALA A 129 33.44 4.70 -22.02
C ALA A 129 34.79 4.47 -22.73
N LYS A 130 34.82 4.56 -24.07
CA LYS A 130 36.07 4.53 -24.86
C LYS A 130 37.03 5.68 -24.53
N THR A 131 36.52 6.77 -23.95
CA THR A 131 37.33 7.90 -23.45
C THR A 131 38.00 7.61 -22.10
N GLY A 132 37.72 6.45 -21.51
CA GLY A 132 38.14 6.10 -20.15
C GLY A 132 37.18 6.57 -19.05
N TYR A 133 36.16 7.37 -19.40
CA TYR A 133 35.15 7.85 -18.45
C TYR A 133 34.17 6.74 -18.04
N LYS A 134 34.11 6.44 -16.74
CA LYS A 134 33.26 5.40 -16.14
C LYS A 134 32.28 5.93 -15.08
N GLY A 135 32.21 7.24 -14.91
CA GLY A 135 31.47 7.87 -13.82
C GLY A 135 30.10 8.41 -14.21
N PHE A 136 29.58 9.28 -13.34
CA PHE A 136 28.37 10.07 -13.57
C PHE A 136 28.53 11.46 -12.97
N ARG A 137 27.71 12.41 -13.43
CA ARG A 137 27.66 13.78 -12.93
C ARG A 137 26.23 14.14 -12.57
N VAL A 138 26.11 14.94 -11.51
CA VAL A 138 24.85 15.53 -11.07
C VAL A 138 24.98 17.05 -11.04
N ASP A 139 23.85 17.75 -11.12
CA ASP A 139 23.78 19.19 -10.87
C ASP A 139 23.82 19.51 -9.37
N LYS A 140 23.72 20.80 -9.03
CA LYS A 140 23.68 21.30 -7.65
C LYS A 140 22.53 20.76 -6.80
N ASN A 141 21.48 20.20 -7.42
CA ASN A 141 20.32 19.62 -6.76
C ASN A 141 20.40 18.08 -6.72
N GLY A 142 21.49 17.47 -7.18
CA GLY A 142 21.65 16.02 -7.26
C GLY A 142 20.96 15.37 -8.46
N LYS A 143 20.44 16.14 -9.42
CA LYS A 143 19.81 15.61 -10.64
C LYS A 143 20.89 15.11 -11.59
N LEU A 144 20.72 13.91 -12.15
CA LEU A 144 21.62 13.34 -13.15
C LEU A 144 21.70 14.23 -14.39
N ILE A 145 22.92 14.61 -14.80
CA ILE A 145 23.17 15.42 -16.00
C ILE A 145 24.06 14.72 -17.02
N ALA A 146 24.92 13.80 -16.61
CA ALA A 146 25.76 13.02 -17.52
C ALA A 146 26.13 11.66 -16.91
N TYR A 147 26.33 10.63 -17.74
CA TYR A 147 26.90 9.36 -17.29
C TYR A 147 27.59 8.58 -18.42
N SER A 148 28.40 7.59 -18.04
CA SER A 148 29.10 6.72 -18.99
C SER A 148 28.13 5.85 -19.79
N ASP A 149 28.31 5.76 -21.10
CA ASP A 149 27.53 4.85 -21.98
C ASP A 149 27.65 3.37 -21.57
N LEU A 150 28.64 3.02 -20.74
CA LEU A 150 28.81 1.72 -20.09
C LEU A 150 27.54 1.24 -19.36
N TYR A 151 26.76 2.17 -18.82
CA TYR A 151 25.55 1.88 -18.04
C TYR A 151 24.26 2.11 -18.83
N HIS A 152 24.34 2.51 -20.11
CA HIS A 152 23.17 2.78 -20.93
C HIS A 152 22.56 1.48 -21.47
N VAL A 153 21.79 0.79 -20.64
CA VAL A 153 21.15 -0.50 -20.99
C VAL A 153 19.71 -0.35 -21.47
N GLN A 154 19.02 0.73 -21.10
CA GLN A 154 17.64 1.03 -21.48
C GLN A 154 17.51 2.46 -22.01
N SER A 155 16.48 2.72 -22.82
CA SER A 155 16.21 4.06 -23.37
C SER A 155 15.94 5.09 -22.27
N HIS A 156 15.35 4.68 -21.16
CA HIS A 156 15.02 5.56 -20.04
C HIS A 156 16.20 5.67 -19.05
N HIS A 157 16.87 6.83 -19.03
CA HIS A 157 18.05 7.10 -18.18
C HIS A 157 17.85 6.80 -16.69
N PHE A 158 16.66 7.08 -16.14
CA PHE A 158 16.34 6.82 -14.73
C PHE A 158 16.52 5.34 -14.34
N PHE A 159 16.24 4.40 -15.26
CA PHE A 159 16.44 2.98 -14.99
C PHE A 159 17.90 2.53 -15.12
N ASN A 160 18.77 3.38 -15.68
CA ASN A 160 20.19 3.05 -15.90
C ASN A 160 21.07 3.54 -14.75
N VAL A 161 20.82 4.75 -14.24
CA VAL A 161 21.63 5.43 -13.23
C VAL A 161 20.71 6.18 -12.27
N GLN A 162 20.78 5.83 -10.98
CA GLN A 162 19.99 6.43 -9.91
C GLN A 162 20.93 7.05 -8.87
N PRO A 163 21.23 8.37 -8.97
CA PRO A 163 22.08 9.06 -8.01
C PRO A 163 21.46 9.15 -6.62
N PHE A 164 22.31 9.12 -5.59
CA PHE A 164 21.94 9.38 -4.21
C PHE A 164 23.11 10.01 -3.44
N LEU A 165 22.81 10.74 -2.38
CA LEU A 165 23.79 11.40 -1.52
C LEU A 165 24.06 10.54 -0.27
N HIS A 166 25.32 10.39 0.11
CA HIS A 166 25.75 9.78 1.36
C HIS A 166 26.92 10.57 1.93
N LYS A 167 26.76 11.13 3.13
CA LYS A 167 27.79 11.93 3.83
C LYS A 167 28.45 12.99 2.94
N GLY A 168 27.62 13.80 2.27
CA GLY A 168 28.07 14.85 1.35
C GLY A 168 28.72 14.38 0.03
N GLN A 169 28.75 13.07 -0.26
CA GLN A 169 29.30 12.53 -1.50
C GLN A 169 28.21 11.84 -2.33
N TYR A 170 28.27 12.02 -3.66
CA TYR A 170 27.33 11.39 -4.57
C TYR A 170 27.80 9.99 -4.97
N TYR A 171 26.85 9.07 -4.93
CA TYR A 171 26.96 7.71 -5.46
C TYR A 171 25.79 7.46 -6.41
N ALA A 172 25.86 6.38 -7.19
CA ALA A 172 24.73 5.97 -8.01
C ALA A 172 24.58 4.45 -8.02
N ILE A 173 23.34 3.98 -7.97
CA ILE A 173 23.00 2.62 -8.41
C ILE A 173 23.03 2.64 -9.93
N VAL A 174 23.81 1.73 -10.52
CA VAL A 174 23.99 1.64 -11.96
C VAL A 174 23.78 0.22 -12.46
N THR A 175 23.10 0.08 -13.59
CA THR A 175 22.92 -1.22 -14.25
C THR A 175 23.97 -1.40 -15.34
N LYS A 176 24.59 -2.57 -15.38
CA LYS A 176 25.56 -2.95 -16.41
C LYS A 176 25.18 -4.28 -17.05
N LYS A 177 25.29 -4.34 -18.37
CA LYS A 177 25.22 -5.60 -19.12
C LYS A 177 26.51 -6.40 -18.89
N THR A 178 26.39 -7.61 -18.34
CA THR A 178 27.51 -8.51 -18.04
C THR A 178 27.58 -9.73 -18.97
N GLY A 179 26.52 -9.98 -19.74
CA GLY A 179 26.41 -11.07 -20.72
C GLY A 179 25.31 -10.78 -21.75
N PRO A 180 25.02 -11.69 -22.71
CA PRO A 180 24.04 -11.47 -23.78
C PRO A 180 22.66 -11.01 -23.29
N ASP A 181 22.19 -11.59 -22.18
CA ASP A 181 20.89 -11.28 -21.55
C ASP A 181 21.02 -11.10 -20.03
N GLU A 182 22.22 -10.78 -19.56
CA GLU A 182 22.50 -10.62 -18.13
C GLU A 182 22.78 -9.16 -17.77
N TYR A 183 21.98 -8.66 -16.83
CA TYR A 183 22.09 -7.32 -16.28
C TYR A 183 22.26 -7.44 -14.77
N TYR A 184 23.23 -6.71 -14.27
CA TYR A 184 23.49 -6.61 -12.84
C TYR A 184 23.65 -5.15 -12.45
N ASP A 185 23.21 -4.87 -11.24
CA ASP A 185 23.34 -3.58 -10.61
C ASP A 185 24.60 -3.55 -9.75
N GLY A 186 25.22 -2.38 -9.71
CA GLY A 186 26.22 -2.04 -8.72
C GLY A 186 26.09 -0.63 -8.23
N ILE A 187 26.92 -0.29 -7.24
CA ILE A 187 27.01 1.08 -6.72
C ILE A 187 28.39 1.62 -7.05
N ILE A 188 28.42 2.81 -7.65
CA ILE A 188 29.64 3.53 -8.01
C ILE A 188 29.69 4.91 -7.37
N ASP A 189 30.90 5.42 -7.16
CA ASP A 189 31.13 6.85 -6.93
C ASP A 189 31.06 7.66 -8.24
N THR A 190 31.20 8.98 -8.15
CA THR A 190 31.17 9.89 -9.31
C THR A 190 32.27 9.65 -10.33
N ALA A 191 33.39 9.01 -9.94
CA ALA A 191 34.49 8.65 -10.83
C ALA A 191 34.27 7.29 -11.52
N GLY A 192 33.31 6.49 -11.06
CA GLY A 192 33.04 5.16 -11.57
C GLY A 192 33.71 4.02 -10.80
N ASN A 193 34.28 4.29 -9.63
CA ASN A 193 34.83 3.24 -8.77
C ASN A 193 33.69 2.50 -8.08
N THR A 194 33.71 1.17 -8.14
CA THR A 194 32.66 0.34 -7.55
C THR A 194 32.87 0.12 -6.07
N LEU A 195 31.77 0.12 -5.31
CA LEU A 195 31.78 -0.34 -3.94
C LEU A 195 31.89 -1.87 -3.95
N ALA A 196 32.89 -2.43 -3.26
CA ALA A 196 33.22 -3.86 -3.32
C ALA A 196 32.02 -4.77 -3.01
N GLN A 197 31.24 -4.40 -2.00
CA GLN A 197 30.04 -5.09 -1.55
C GLN A 197 28.85 -4.95 -2.50
N PHE A 198 28.92 -4.13 -3.54
CA PHE A 198 27.89 -3.97 -4.58
C PHE A 198 28.47 -4.10 -5.99
N ASN A 199 29.66 -4.68 -6.17
CA ASN A 199 30.31 -4.73 -7.49
C ASN A 199 29.62 -5.72 -8.45
N PHE A 200 28.52 -5.29 -9.10
CA PHE A 200 27.80 -6.00 -10.16
C PHE A 200 27.48 -7.46 -9.85
N LYS A 201 27.08 -7.75 -8.61
CA LYS A 201 26.78 -9.11 -8.11
C LYS A 201 25.30 -9.32 -7.79
N HIS A 202 24.48 -8.29 -7.95
CA HIS A 202 23.04 -8.32 -7.69
C HIS A 202 22.29 -7.97 -8.97
N HIS A 203 21.26 -8.73 -9.34
CA HIS A 203 20.46 -8.43 -10.54
C HIS A 203 19.62 -7.15 -10.43
N ARG A 204 19.37 -6.69 -9.21
CA ARG A 204 18.64 -5.48 -8.93
C ARG A 204 19.05 -4.96 -7.55
N ILE A 205 19.26 -3.65 -7.43
CA ILE A 205 19.46 -2.97 -6.16
C ILE A 205 18.41 -1.86 -6.11
N ASP A 206 17.55 -1.90 -5.09
CA ASP A 206 16.61 -0.81 -4.83
C ASP A 206 17.01 -0.11 -3.52
N LYS A 207 17.16 1.22 -3.57
CA LYS A 207 17.34 2.03 -2.36
C LYS A 207 16.03 2.08 -1.58
N ILE A 208 16.13 1.91 -0.25
CA ILE A 208 14.96 1.92 0.62
C ILE A 208 14.88 3.27 1.31
N ASP A 209 14.21 4.22 0.66
CA ASP A 209 14.20 5.62 1.09
C ASP A 209 13.68 5.82 2.51
N PHE A 210 12.62 5.10 2.91
CA PHE A 210 12.03 5.25 4.25
C PHE A 210 12.87 4.63 5.39
N LEU A 211 13.88 3.80 5.07
CA LEU A 211 14.86 3.32 6.05
C LEU A 211 16.15 4.13 6.02
N SER A 212 16.37 4.88 4.94
CA SER A 212 17.64 5.52 4.67
C SER A 212 17.66 6.96 5.16
N ASN A 213 18.78 7.37 5.73
CA ASN A 213 19.12 8.77 5.93
C ASN A 213 20.52 9.03 5.35
N GLU A 214 21.04 10.25 5.48
CA GLU A 214 22.33 10.61 4.91
C GLU A 214 23.49 9.78 5.49
N ASP A 215 23.37 9.30 6.74
CA ASP A 215 24.40 8.56 7.46
C ASP A 215 24.28 7.03 7.37
N ASP A 216 23.06 6.52 7.13
CA ASP A 216 22.76 5.09 7.06
C ASP A 216 21.79 4.82 5.91
N ILE A 217 22.32 4.32 4.79
CA ILE A 217 21.54 3.99 3.60
C ILE A 217 21.37 2.49 3.52
N TRP A 218 20.14 2.05 3.27
CA TRP A 218 19.79 0.64 3.12
C TRP A 218 19.28 0.34 1.72
N PHE A 219 19.67 -0.83 1.23
CA PHE A 219 19.29 -1.35 -0.07
C PHE A 219 18.63 -2.72 0.08
N SER A 220 17.66 -3.03 -0.78
CA SER A 220 17.18 -4.38 -0.99
C SER A 220 17.80 -4.99 -2.23
N THR A 221 18.21 -6.26 -2.14
CA THR A 221 18.71 -7.04 -3.28
C THR A 221 17.60 -7.94 -3.85
N PRO A 222 17.74 -8.45 -5.09
CA PRO A 222 16.62 -9.03 -5.81
C PRO A 222 16.14 -10.29 -5.12
N ILE A 223 14.82 -10.42 -5.06
CA ILE A 223 14.11 -11.58 -4.56
C ILE A 223 14.10 -12.63 -5.67
N ARG A 224 15.22 -13.32 -5.87
CA ARG A 224 15.22 -14.55 -6.69
C ARG A 224 14.81 -15.71 -5.82
N ASN A 225 13.85 -16.52 -6.28
CA ASN A 225 13.33 -17.67 -5.54
C ASN A 225 12.89 -17.33 -4.10
N PHE A 226 12.36 -16.13 -3.88
CA PHE A 226 11.90 -15.65 -2.57
C PHE A 226 13.03 -15.51 -1.52
N LYS A 227 14.23 -15.10 -1.97
CA LYS A 227 15.43 -14.91 -1.14
C LYS A 227 16.06 -13.54 -1.35
N GLY A 228 15.38 -12.49 -0.90
CA GLY A 228 15.96 -11.14 -0.82
C GLY A 228 16.67 -10.89 0.52
N SER A 229 17.55 -9.89 0.54
CA SER A 229 18.28 -9.45 1.74
C SER A 229 18.29 -7.93 1.83
N LEU A 230 18.52 -7.41 3.03
CA LEU A 230 18.83 -6.01 3.27
C LEU A 230 20.33 -5.82 3.40
N ILE A 231 20.91 -4.89 2.65
CA ILE A 231 22.34 -4.57 2.72
C ILE A 231 22.48 -3.07 2.94
N SER A 232 23.19 -2.67 4.00
CA SER A 232 23.54 -1.27 4.24
C SER A 232 24.63 -0.79 3.27
N PHE A 233 24.81 0.52 3.16
CA PHE A 233 25.91 1.13 2.41
C PHE A 233 27.27 0.55 2.80
N ASN A 234 27.50 0.24 4.08
CA ASN A 234 28.76 -0.33 4.59
C ASN A 234 28.84 -1.86 4.49
N GLY A 235 27.85 -2.53 3.89
CA GLY A 235 27.86 -3.98 3.68
C GLY A 235 27.31 -4.83 4.83
N HIS A 236 26.80 -4.23 5.91
CA HIS A 236 26.05 -4.98 6.93
C HIS A 236 24.78 -5.59 6.31
N VAL A 237 24.54 -6.87 6.59
CA VAL A 237 23.40 -7.62 6.06
C VAL A 237 22.37 -7.87 7.16
N LYS A 238 21.09 -7.61 6.86
CA LYS A 238 19.93 -8.01 7.68
C LYS A 238 18.96 -8.84 6.84
N LEU A 239 18.16 -9.69 7.51
CA LEU A 239 17.13 -10.52 6.87
C LEU A 239 17.67 -11.33 5.69
N LYS A 240 18.83 -11.97 5.89
CA LYS A 240 19.58 -12.63 4.81
C LYS A 240 18.76 -13.78 4.22
N ASP A 241 18.42 -13.65 2.94
CA ASP A 241 17.60 -14.62 2.19
C ASP A 241 16.19 -14.83 2.80
N GLU A 242 15.70 -13.88 3.60
CA GLU A 242 14.41 -13.99 4.30
C GLU A 242 13.28 -13.25 3.58
N LEU A 243 13.58 -12.24 2.74
CA LEU A 243 12.56 -11.45 2.07
C LEU A 243 11.97 -12.22 0.89
N VAL A 244 10.64 -12.24 0.80
CA VAL A 244 9.89 -12.88 -0.29
C VAL A 244 9.23 -11.88 -1.23
N GLY A 245 9.25 -10.60 -0.88
CA GLY A 245 8.55 -9.51 -1.55
C GLY A 245 9.28 -8.17 -1.44
N SER A 246 8.89 -7.23 -2.30
CA SER A 246 9.42 -5.86 -2.30
C SER A 246 9.06 -5.12 -1.01
N LEU A 247 9.89 -4.14 -0.65
CA LEU A 247 9.72 -3.35 0.54
C LEU A 247 8.98 -2.05 0.22
N TYR A 248 7.80 -1.92 0.80
CA TYR A 248 6.95 -0.74 0.76
C TYR A 248 6.52 -0.38 2.17
N ASN A 249 6.47 0.91 2.45
CA ASN A 249 5.97 1.43 3.71
C ASN A 249 4.44 1.56 3.68
N HIS A 250 3.75 0.65 4.37
CA HIS A 250 2.30 0.71 4.58
C HIS A 250 1.98 1.55 5.83
N ALA A 251 0.90 1.22 6.55
CA ALA A 251 0.54 1.90 7.78
C ALA A 251 1.55 1.57 8.89
N PHE A 252 1.99 2.60 9.61
CA PHE A 252 2.79 2.54 10.83
C PHE A 252 4.13 1.81 10.67
N ASN A 253 4.78 1.98 9.51
CA ASN A 253 6.06 1.34 9.20
C ASN A 253 5.98 -0.20 9.25
N TYR A 254 4.85 -0.78 8.85
CA TYR A 254 4.78 -2.18 8.49
C TYR A 254 4.92 -2.38 6.99
N ASN A 255 5.51 -3.51 6.62
CA ASN A 255 5.53 -3.99 5.25
C ASN A 255 4.75 -5.29 5.13
N LEU A 256 3.82 -5.33 4.18
CA LEU A 256 3.25 -6.59 3.69
C LEU A 256 4.26 -7.19 2.72
N ASN A 257 5.03 -8.17 3.20
CA ASN A 257 6.04 -8.82 2.39
C ASN A 257 5.42 -10.05 1.72
N SER A 258 5.12 -9.93 0.43
CA SER A 258 4.51 -11.00 -0.36
C SER A 258 5.29 -11.30 -1.63
N ASN A 259 5.29 -12.57 -2.03
CA ASN A 259 5.70 -12.91 -3.37
C ASN A 259 4.63 -12.52 -4.41
N LEU A 260 5.01 -12.55 -5.70
CA LEU A 260 4.18 -12.09 -6.80
C LEU A 260 2.81 -12.79 -6.89
N ASP A 261 2.74 -14.08 -6.52
CA ASP A 261 1.50 -14.87 -6.53
C ASP A 261 0.78 -14.90 -5.18
N TYR A 262 1.28 -14.16 -4.17
CA TYR A 262 0.79 -14.11 -2.80
C TYR A 262 0.72 -15.46 -2.07
N SER A 263 1.34 -16.53 -2.59
CA SER A 263 1.38 -17.84 -1.94
C SER A 263 2.22 -17.86 -0.65
N LYS A 264 3.10 -16.85 -0.47
CA LYS A 264 3.82 -16.58 0.77
C LYS A 264 3.67 -15.13 1.16
N THR A 265 3.10 -14.91 2.35
CA THR A 265 2.89 -13.57 2.90
C THR A 265 3.38 -13.49 4.34
N GLY A 266 3.98 -12.36 4.69
CA GLY A 266 4.48 -12.04 6.02
C GLY A 266 4.34 -10.56 6.33
N ILE A 267 4.52 -10.21 7.59
CA ILE A 267 4.54 -8.81 8.05
C ILE A 267 5.90 -8.51 8.65
N LEU A 268 6.58 -7.55 8.06
CA LEU A 268 7.85 -7.02 8.55
C LEU A 268 7.61 -5.68 9.27
N ASP A 269 8.16 -5.54 10.47
CA ASP A 269 8.26 -4.24 11.16
C ASP A 269 9.50 -3.51 10.61
N LEU A 270 9.28 -2.41 9.90
CA LEU A 270 10.35 -1.65 9.25
C LEU A 270 11.17 -0.82 10.24
N ASN A 271 10.65 -0.47 11.42
CA ASN A 271 11.42 0.27 12.43
C ASN A 271 12.55 -0.58 13.00
N ASN A 272 12.23 -1.83 13.31
CA ASN A 272 13.16 -2.74 13.96
C ASN A 272 13.81 -3.73 12.99
N LEU A 273 13.29 -3.83 11.76
CA LEU A 273 13.65 -4.82 10.75
C LEU A 273 13.49 -6.26 11.26
N THR A 274 12.37 -6.50 11.94
CA THR A 274 12.04 -7.80 12.54
C THR A 274 10.69 -8.30 12.04
N TRP A 275 10.58 -9.60 11.78
CA TRP A 275 9.32 -10.23 11.41
C TRP A 275 8.32 -10.20 12.56
N VAL A 276 7.16 -9.59 12.33
CA VAL A 276 5.97 -9.77 13.17
C VAL A 276 5.34 -11.13 12.86
N ILE A 277 5.23 -11.42 11.56
CA ILE A 277 4.79 -12.70 11.02
C ILE A 277 5.76 -13.06 9.91
N LYS A 278 6.51 -14.16 10.09
CA LYS A 278 7.40 -14.66 9.04
C LYS A 278 6.60 -15.07 7.80
N PRO A 279 7.16 -14.94 6.58
CA PRO A 279 6.51 -15.39 5.36
C PRO A 279 6.03 -16.84 5.45
N GLN A 280 4.74 -17.07 5.18
CA GLN A 280 4.07 -18.36 5.39
C GLN A 280 2.91 -18.55 4.39
N SER A 281 2.39 -19.78 4.29
CA SER A 281 1.34 -20.20 3.32
C SER A 281 0.06 -20.75 3.95
N LYS A 282 -0.12 -20.63 5.27
CA LYS A 282 -1.33 -21.03 6.01
C LYS A 282 -2.53 -20.16 5.64
N TYR A 283 -2.29 -18.88 5.41
CA TYR A 283 -3.28 -17.91 4.92
C TYR A 283 -2.56 -16.79 4.16
N GLU A 284 -3.27 -16.14 3.24
CA GLU A 284 -2.75 -14.99 2.50
C GLU A 284 -3.04 -13.73 3.34
N ILE A 285 -2.01 -12.98 3.73
CA ILE A 285 -2.20 -11.63 4.28
C ILE A 285 -2.35 -10.69 3.09
N ILE A 286 -3.50 -10.03 3.00
CA ILE A 286 -3.86 -9.23 1.83
C ILE A 286 -3.84 -7.73 2.11
N ASN A 287 -3.90 -7.33 3.38
CA ASN A 287 -3.90 -5.91 3.77
C ASN A 287 -3.39 -5.70 5.19
N ILE A 288 -2.75 -4.55 5.42
CA ILE A 288 -2.44 -4.02 6.76
C ILE A 288 -3.45 -2.94 7.06
N ALA A 289 -4.25 -3.14 8.11
CA ALA A 289 -5.30 -2.23 8.51
C ALA A 289 -5.18 -1.89 10.00
N TYR A 290 -6.03 -0.98 10.46
CA TYR A 290 -6.05 -0.59 11.85
C TYR A 290 -7.41 -0.04 12.26
N THR A 291 -7.70 -0.10 13.56
CA THR A 291 -8.83 0.61 14.15
C THR A 291 -8.34 1.69 15.10
N SER A 292 -8.98 2.85 15.06
CA SER A 292 -8.73 4.00 15.93
C SER A 292 -10.02 4.68 16.32
N SER A 293 -10.09 5.21 17.54
CA SER A 293 -11.18 6.10 17.99
C SER A 293 -10.93 7.57 17.64
N ILE A 294 -9.69 7.91 17.26
CA ILE A 294 -9.24 9.25 16.90
C ILE A 294 -8.64 9.26 15.49
N SER A 295 -8.55 10.43 14.86
CA SER A 295 -7.75 10.57 13.65
C SER A 295 -6.27 10.40 13.99
N VAL A 296 -5.55 9.68 13.14
CA VAL A 296 -4.13 9.39 13.28
C VAL A 296 -3.44 9.53 11.93
N ASN A 297 -2.15 9.86 11.97
CA ASN A 297 -1.29 9.81 10.80
C ASN A 297 -0.68 8.41 10.65
N ASP A 298 -1.13 7.63 9.67
CA ASP A 298 -0.62 6.28 9.44
C ASP A 298 0.80 6.22 8.87
N LYS A 299 1.41 7.36 8.57
CA LYS A 299 2.85 7.45 8.27
C LYS A 299 3.70 7.66 9.53
N SER A 300 3.08 7.93 10.68
CA SER A 300 3.79 8.15 11.95
C SER A 300 3.96 6.84 12.72
N ALA A 301 5.19 6.36 12.84
CA ALA A 301 5.51 5.21 13.69
C ALA A 301 5.15 5.44 15.17
N GLU A 302 5.18 6.69 15.66
CA GLU A 302 4.88 7.01 17.05
C GLU A 302 3.39 6.87 17.38
N GLU A 303 2.52 7.20 16.41
CA GLU A 303 1.07 7.12 16.56
C GLU A 303 0.55 5.67 16.54
N ARG A 304 1.40 4.70 16.17
CA ARG A 304 1.12 3.26 16.26
C ARG A 304 0.62 2.84 17.64
N LYS A 305 1.05 3.50 18.72
CA LYS A 305 0.61 3.21 20.10
C LYS A 305 -0.86 3.57 20.38
N ASN A 306 -1.45 4.41 19.53
CA ASN A 306 -2.82 4.92 19.68
C ASN A 306 -3.84 4.09 18.90
N VAL A 307 -3.40 3.06 18.16
CA VAL A 307 -4.26 2.26 17.29
C VAL A 307 -4.17 0.78 17.62
N ARG A 308 -5.20 0.01 17.22
CA ARG A 308 -5.10 -1.44 17.15
C ARG A 308 -4.80 -1.85 15.70
N ILE A 309 -3.60 -2.36 15.49
CA ILE A 309 -3.15 -2.91 14.21
C ILE A 309 -3.80 -4.26 13.96
N LEU A 310 -4.29 -4.46 12.75
CA LEU A 310 -4.93 -5.67 12.28
C LEU A 310 -4.39 -6.04 10.88
N PHE A 311 -4.36 -7.33 10.58
CA PHE A 311 -3.99 -7.84 9.27
C PHE A 311 -5.18 -8.55 8.68
N GLU A 312 -5.61 -8.11 7.51
CA GLU A 312 -6.66 -8.79 6.76
C GLU A 312 -6.05 -10.04 6.11
N VAL A 313 -6.71 -11.17 6.31
CA VAL A 313 -6.26 -12.47 5.86
C VAL A 313 -7.34 -13.18 5.08
N LYS A 314 -6.92 -13.91 4.04
CA LYS A 314 -7.75 -14.78 3.24
C LYS A 314 -7.34 -16.24 3.49
N GLU A 315 -8.32 -17.08 3.83
CA GLU A 315 -8.16 -18.51 4.13
C GLU A 315 -9.32 -19.26 3.47
N GLY A 316 -9.10 -19.77 2.25
CA GLY A 316 -10.14 -20.40 1.44
C GLY A 316 -11.24 -19.42 1.03
N ASN A 317 -12.48 -19.71 1.39
CA ASN A 317 -13.66 -18.88 1.13
C ASN A 317 -13.90 -17.80 2.21
N LYS A 318 -12.95 -17.60 3.13
CA LYS A 318 -13.07 -16.68 4.26
C LYS A 318 -12.08 -15.55 4.14
N THR A 319 -12.54 -14.33 4.41
CA THR A 319 -11.67 -13.17 4.68
C THR A 319 -11.97 -12.66 6.08
N TYR A 320 -10.94 -12.40 6.88
CA TYR A 320 -11.12 -11.93 8.25
C TYR A 320 -9.86 -11.21 8.74
N PHE A 321 -9.89 -10.68 9.95
CA PHE A 321 -8.73 -10.00 10.52
C PHE A 321 -8.02 -10.87 11.56
N ILE A 322 -6.70 -10.73 11.67
CA ILE A 322 -5.90 -11.17 12.81
C ILE A 322 -5.20 -9.96 13.44
N ASP A 323 -4.83 -10.03 14.72
CA ASP A 323 -3.99 -9.00 15.34
C ASP A 323 -2.50 -9.39 15.34
N LEU A 324 -1.67 -8.56 15.98
CA LEU A 324 -0.25 -8.80 16.19
C LEU A 324 0.07 -10.11 16.92
N LYS A 325 -0.87 -10.63 17.72
CA LYS A 325 -0.75 -11.93 18.40
C LYS A 325 -1.34 -13.07 17.57
N GLN A 326 -1.69 -12.79 16.32
CA GLN A 326 -2.33 -13.70 15.37
C GLN A 326 -3.68 -14.24 15.89
N GLN A 327 -4.36 -13.50 16.76
CA GLN A 327 -5.70 -13.88 17.23
C GLN A 327 -6.72 -13.64 16.11
N LYS A 328 -7.41 -14.70 15.68
CA LYS A 328 -8.45 -14.62 14.64
C LYS A 328 -9.68 -13.84 15.10
N TYR A 329 -10.15 -12.90 14.28
CA TYR A 329 -11.41 -12.17 14.42
C TYR A 329 -12.46 -12.80 13.51
N LEU A 330 -12.92 -13.99 13.90
CA LEU A 330 -14.03 -14.72 13.30
C LEU A 330 -15.04 -15.11 14.39
N PRO A 331 -16.32 -15.33 14.04
CA PRO A 331 -17.28 -15.95 14.94
C PRO A 331 -16.76 -17.30 15.45
N LYS A 332 -17.02 -17.61 16.73
CA LYS A 332 -16.87 -18.99 17.20
C LYS A 332 -17.94 -19.84 16.49
N MET A 333 -17.50 -20.88 15.78
CA MET A 333 -18.40 -21.90 15.23
C MET A 333 -18.93 -22.79 16.34
#